data_AF-A0A2V9NGT3-F1
#
_entry.id   AF-A0A2V9NGT3-F1
#
_cell.length_a   1.000
_cell.length_b   1.000
_cell.length_c   1.000
_cell.angle_alpha   90.00
_cell.angle_beta   90.00
_cell.angle_gamma   90.00
#
_symmetry.space_group_name_H-M   'P 1'
#
loop_
_entity.id
_entity.type
_entity.pdbx_description
1 polymer ?
#
loop_
_entity_poly.entity_id
_entity_poly.type
_entity_poly.pdbx_seq_one_letter_code
_entity_poly.pdbx_strand_id
1 'polypeptide(L)'
;MNAKNLVKFLATLIVGMMLTAFAAAQDMHQSSQFQGPKANKGFVTHSERDGKSVLTLSDDFVVPDTPDPHWRVVDSDGNVYDLDKLKKKAFLGDKYQKEITVPGYVKNVSKVIIWCAWAEANLGEASFSSPVK
;
A
#
# COMPACT_ATOMS: atom_id res chain seq x y z
N MET A 1 -47.97 8.09 37.81
CA MET A 1 -46.84 7.13 37.91
C MET A 1 -46.00 7.50 39.12
N ASN A 2 -45.81 6.58 40.07
CA ASN A 2 -45.19 6.86 41.37
C ASN A 2 -43.68 6.52 41.34
N ALA A 3 -42.86 7.39 41.94
CA ALA A 3 -41.39 7.41 41.85
C ALA A 3 -40.70 6.10 42.24
N LYS A 4 -41.39 5.23 42.99
CA LYS A 4 -40.89 3.91 43.41
C LYS A 4 -40.75 2.90 42.27
N ASN A 5 -41.49 3.08 41.17
CA ASN A 5 -41.36 2.23 39.97
C ASN A 5 -40.30 2.75 39.00
N LEU A 6 -39.78 3.96 39.18
CA LEU A 6 -38.73 4.52 38.33
C LEU A 6 -37.34 3.96 38.71
N VAL A 7 -37.12 3.70 40.00
CA VAL A 7 -35.83 3.22 40.53
C VAL A 7 -35.59 1.74 40.19
N LYS A 8 -36.64 0.92 40.07
CA LYS A 8 -36.51 -0.49 39.66
C LYS A 8 -36.23 -0.68 38.17
N PHE A 9 -36.53 0.32 37.34
CA PHE A 9 -36.20 0.30 35.90
C PHE A 9 -34.78 0.79 35.60
N LEU A 10 -34.07 1.38 36.57
CA LEU A 10 -32.70 1.88 36.36
C LEU A 10 -31.59 0.86 36.70
N ALA A 11 -31.94 -0.30 37.27
CA ALA A 11 -30.96 -1.28 37.76
C ALA A 11 -30.71 -2.46 36.81
N THR A 12 -31.21 -2.42 35.57
CA THR A 12 -31.10 -3.56 34.63
C THR A 12 -30.73 -3.10 33.21
N LEU A 13 -29.63 -2.37 33.08
CA LEU A 13 -28.98 -2.16 31.78
C LEU A 13 -27.47 -2.06 31.91
N ILE A 14 -26.84 -3.08 32.51
CA ILE A 14 -25.39 -3.31 32.41
C ILE A 14 -25.19 -4.75 31.97
N VAL A 15 -25.69 -5.11 30.79
CA VAL A 15 -25.25 -6.34 30.11
C VAL A 15 -25.21 -6.08 28.62
N GLY A 16 -24.01 -6.22 28.05
CA GLY A 16 -23.83 -6.62 26.67
C GLY A 16 -23.81 -5.48 25.65
N MET A 17 -22.67 -4.80 25.54
CA MET A 17 -22.12 -4.36 24.25
C MET A 17 -20.70 -3.82 24.46
N MET A 18 -19.78 -4.67 24.94
CA MET A 18 -18.40 -4.50 24.50
C MET A 18 -18.37 -5.05 23.09
N LEU A 19 -18.59 -4.16 22.12
CA LEU A 19 -18.25 -4.38 20.73
C LEU A 19 -16.79 -4.83 20.72
N THR A 20 -16.58 -6.11 20.44
CA THR A 20 -15.30 -6.61 19.94
C THR A 20 -15.01 -5.80 18.68
N ALA A 21 -14.18 -4.76 18.81
CA ALA A 21 -13.51 -4.17 17.68
C ALA A 21 -12.55 -5.25 17.16
N PHE A 22 -13.08 -6.16 16.33
CA PHE A 22 -12.28 -6.82 15.33
C PHE A 22 -11.85 -5.69 14.40
N ALA A 23 -10.75 -5.02 14.73
CA ALA A 23 -9.94 -4.44 13.69
C ALA A 23 -9.57 -5.65 12.82
N ALA A 24 -10.26 -5.80 11.69
CA ALA A 24 -9.81 -6.72 10.67
C ALA A 24 -8.34 -6.35 10.45
N ALA A 25 -7.43 -7.26 10.83
CA ALA A 25 -6.08 -7.22 10.32
C ALA A 25 -6.26 -7.37 8.81
N GLN A 26 -6.40 -6.24 8.12
CA GLN A 26 -6.22 -6.19 6.68
C GLN A 26 -4.83 -6.77 6.48
N ASP A 27 -4.72 -7.85 5.72
CA ASP A 27 -3.47 -8.56 5.44
C ASP A 27 -2.50 -7.60 4.73
N MET A 28 -1.85 -6.75 5.53
CA MET A 28 -0.89 -5.78 5.08
C MET A 28 0.44 -6.51 4.99
N HIS A 29 0.86 -6.73 3.75
CA HIS A 29 2.14 -7.36 3.47
C HIS A 29 3.18 -6.26 3.26
N GLN A 30 4.35 -6.42 3.84
CA GLN A 30 5.45 -5.49 3.69
C GLN A 30 6.57 -6.11 2.87
N SER A 31 7.15 -5.34 1.95
CA SER A 31 8.37 -5.75 1.25
C SER A 31 9.61 -5.57 2.13
N SER A 32 10.75 -6.04 1.63
CA SER A 32 12.07 -5.60 2.07
C SER A 32 12.24 -4.09 1.86
N GLN A 33 13.28 -3.51 2.46
CA GLN A 33 13.73 -2.17 2.09
C GLN A 33 14.21 -2.16 0.63
N PHE A 34 14.00 -1.04 -0.07
CA PHE A 34 14.57 -0.82 -1.40
C PHE A 34 16.09 -0.94 -1.40
N GLN A 35 16.63 -1.63 -2.41
CA GLN A 35 18.06 -1.75 -2.68
C GLN A 35 18.32 -1.29 -4.11
N GLY A 36 19.22 -0.32 -4.29
CA GLY A 36 19.53 0.21 -5.62
C GLY A 36 20.45 1.43 -5.61
N PRO A 37 20.89 1.89 -6.80
CA PRO A 37 21.80 3.03 -6.92
C PRO A 37 21.13 4.39 -6.62
N LYS A 38 19.80 4.49 -6.73
CA LYS A 38 19.07 5.76 -6.59
C LYS A 38 17.83 5.67 -5.68
N ALA A 39 17.19 4.52 -5.60
CA ALA A 39 16.15 4.19 -4.63
C ALA A 39 16.70 3.12 -3.67
N ASN A 40 17.00 3.51 -2.43
CA ASN A 40 17.67 2.65 -1.44
C ASN A 40 17.17 2.84 0.00
N LYS A 41 16.01 3.50 0.16
CA LYS A 41 15.34 3.77 1.44
C LYS A 41 13.86 3.50 1.30
N GLY A 42 13.20 3.27 2.42
CA GLY A 42 11.79 2.92 2.47
C GLY A 42 11.50 1.52 1.91
N PHE A 43 10.21 1.19 1.90
CA PHE A 43 9.66 -0.10 1.50
C PHE A 43 8.30 0.10 0.84
N VAL A 44 7.70 -1.00 0.38
CA VAL A 44 6.34 -1.05 -0.15
C VAL A 44 5.45 -1.80 0.82
N THR A 45 4.27 -1.26 1.08
CA THR A 45 3.16 -2.01 1.68
C THR A 45 2.17 -2.39 0.59
N HIS A 46 1.66 -3.61 0.70
CA HIS A 46 0.55 -4.10 -0.09
C HIS A 46 -0.70 -4.15 0.79
N SER A 47 -1.82 -3.65 0.26
CA SER A 47 -3.14 -3.75 0.88
C SER A 47 -4.19 -4.03 -0.19
N GLU A 48 -5.28 -4.68 0.19
CA GLU A 48 -6.44 -4.86 -0.69
C GLU A 48 -7.46 -3.75 -0.42
N ARG A 49 -7.89 -3.03 -1.45
CA ARG A 49 -8.94 -1.99 -1.35
C ARG A 49 -9.94 -2.20 -2.47
N ASP A 50 -11.21 -2.36 -2.11
CA ASP A 50 -12.31 -2.61 -3.06
C ASP A 50 -12.04 -3.80 -4.01
N GLY A 51 -11.44 -4.87 -3.48
CA GLY A 51 -11.09 -6.06 -4.28
C GLY A 51 -9.89 -5.87 -5.21
N LYS A 52 -9.09 -4.82 -5.01
CA LYS A 52 -7.92 -4.50 -5.83
C LYS A 52 -6.66 -4.42 -4.97
N SER A 53 -5.60 -5.01 -5.48
CA SER A 53 -4.25 -4.86 -4.94
C SER A 53 -3.76 -3.41 -5.07
N VAL A 54 -3.30 -2.84 -3.97
CA VAL A 54 -2.75 -1.49 -3.88
C VAL A 54 -1.37 -1.54 -3.25
N LEU A 55 -0.38 -0.95 -3.93
CA LEU A 55 0.99 -0.81 -3.46
C LEU A 55 1.23 0.63 -3.01
N THR A 56 1.80 0.81 -1.82
CA THR A 56 2.07 2.13 -1.22
C THR A 56 3.53 2.21 -0.76
N LEU A 57 4.25 3.24 -1.21
CA LEU A 57 5.60 3.56 -0.73
C LEU A 57 5.52 4.12 0.69
N SER A 58 6.45 3.72 1.54
CA SER A 58 6.58 4.27 2.89
C SER A 58 6.94 5.77 2.88
N ASP A 59 6.69 6.44 4.00
CA ASP A 59 6.93 7.89 4.12
C ASP A 59 8.40 8.27 3.97
N ASP A 60 9.31 7.41 4.44
CA ASP A 60 10.76 7.56 4.37
C ASP A 60 11.35 7.20 2.98
N PHE A 61 10.52 6.75 2.03
CA PHE A 61 10.95 6.55 0.65
C PHE A 61 11.38 7.88 0.02
N VAL A 62 12.61 7.91 -0.49
CA VAL A 62 13.20 9.05 -1.21
C VAL A 62 13.01 8.84 -2.70
N VAL A 63 12.25 9.72 -3.34
CA VAL A 63 12.02 9.64 -4.79
C VAL A 63 13.32 9.97 -5.54
N PRO A 64 13.79 9.08 -6.44
CA PRO A 64 14.94 9.37 -7.27
C PRO A 64 14.76 10.62 -8.13
N ASP A 65 15.70 11.55 -8.08
CA ASP A 65 15.78 12.67 -9.02
C ASP A 65 16.25 12.17 -10.38
N THR A 66 15.30 11.75 -11.20
CA THR A 66 15.50 11.17 -12.53
C THR A 66 14.42 11.70 -13.48
N PRO A 67 14.69 11.75 -14.80
CA PRO A 67 13.79 12.40 -15.75
C PRO A 67 12.47 11.66 -15.95
N ASP A 68 12.45 10.32 -15.85
CA ASP A 68 11.24 9.53 -16.08
C ASP A 68 11.13 8.29 -15.16
N PRO A 69 10.86 8.47 -13.85
CA PRO A 69 10.68 7.36 -12.92
C PRO A 69 9.28 6.75 -13.01
N HIS A 70 9.23 5.42 -13.05
CA HIS A 70 8.03 4.59 -13.17
C HIS A 70 7.94 3.55 -12.06
N TRP A 71 6.71 3.19 -11.73
CA TRP A 71 6.42 1.93 -11.07
C TRP A 71 6.62 0.78 -12.06
N ARG A 72 7.33 -0.26 -11.63
CA ARG A 72 7.43 -1.53 -12.33
C ARG A 72 7.27 -2.65 -11.33
N VAL A 73 6.59 -3.73 -11.71
CA VAL A 73 6.39 -4.89 -10.84
C VAL A 73 6.82 -6.16 -11.55
N VAL A 74 7.21 -7.16 -10.76
CA VAL A 74 7.55 -8.51 -11.23
C VAL A 74 6.65 -9.51 -10.53
N ASP A 75 6.01 -10.40 -11.28
CA ASP A 75 5.20 -11.48 -10.72
C ASP A 75 6.06 -12.70 -10.33
N SER A 76 5.42 -13.72 -9.75
CA SER A 76 6.02 -14.99 -9.32
C SER A 76 6.68 -15.77 -10.45
N ASP A 77 6.26 -15.53 -11.69
CA ASP A 77 6.71 -16.25 -12.87
C ASP A 77 7.87 -15.49 -13.56
N GLY A 78 8.24 -14.32 -13.03
CA GLY A 78 9.30 -13.47 -13.55
C GLY A 78 8.85 -12.50 -14.64
N ASN A 79 7.55 -12.41 -14.93
CA ASN A 79 7.06 -11.44 -15.90
C ASN A 79 7.17 -10.03 -15.33
N VAL A 80 7.61 -9.10 -16.17
CA VAL A 80 7.84 -7.71 -15.80
C VAL A 80 6.74 -6.84 -16.39
N TYR A 81 6.15 -5.99 -15.55
CA TYR A 81 5.07 -5.09 -15.96
C TYR A 81 5.48 -3.65 -15.66
N ASP A 82 5.58 -2.85 -16.71
CA ASP A 82 5.67 -1.40 -16.59
C ASP A 82 4.31 -0.81 -16.26
N LEU A 83 4.28 -0.02 -15.20
CA LEU A 83 3.09 0.66 -14.73
C LEU A 83 3.28 2.19 -14.84
N ASP A 84 2.40 2.92 -14.17
CA ASP A 84 2.31 4.37 -14.24
C ASP A 84 3.58 5.09 -13.72
N LYS A 85 3.75 6.32 -14.20
CA LYS A 85 4.81 7.23 -13.74
C LYS A 85 4.70 7.50 -12.25
N LEU A 86 5.83 7.37 -11.55
CA LEU A 86 5.98 7.78 -10.16
C LEU A 86 5.90 9.32 -10.05
N LYS A 87 6.35 10.04 -11.06
CA LYS A 87 6.34 11.51 -11.13
C LYS A 87 5.34 11.98 -12.18
N LYS A 88 4.31 12.72 -11.76
CA LYS A 88 3.30 13.32 -12.67
C LYS A 88 3.31 14.84 -12.53
N LYS A 89 3.05 15.55 -13.63
CA LYS A 89 2.85 16.99 -13.60
C LYS A 89 1.58 17.31 -12.81
N ALA A 90 1.65 18.30 -11.93
CA ALA A 90 0.50 18.87 -11.24
C ALA A 90 0.29 20.33 -11.67
N PHE A 91 -0.81 20.94 -11.22
CA PHE A 91 -1.10 22.36 -11.50
C PHE A 91 0.02 23.28 -11.00
N LEU A 92 0.63 22.95 -9.84
CA LEU A 92 1.83 23.59 -9.31
C LEU A 92 2.90 22.53 -9.08
N GLY A 93 3.99 22.60 -9.84
CA GLY A 93 5.15 21.72 -9.72
C GLY A 93 4.86 20.25 -10.07
N ASP A 94 5.64 19.36 -9.44
CA ASP A 94 5.55 17.93 -9.62
C ASP A 94 4.80 17.27 -8.45
N LYS A 95 3.98 16.26 -8.75
CA LYS A 95 3.36 15.39 -7.74
C LYS A 95 3.86 13.97 -7.90
N TYR A 96 4.30 13.39 -6.79
CA TYR A 96 4.73 11.99 -6.75
C TYR A 96 3.57 11.07 -6.37
N GLN A 97 3.31 10.07 -7.18
CA GLN A 97 2.28 9.04 -6.95
C GLN A 97 2.90 7.93 -6.09
N LYS A 98 2.93 8.14 -4.78
CA LYS A 98 3.46 7.15 -3.81
C LYS A 98 2.55 5.93 -3.62
N GLU A 99 1.44 5.86 -4.35
CA GLU A 99 0.51 4.75 -4.34
C GLU A 99 0.12 4.39 -5.77
N ILE A 100 -0.06 3.09 -6.02
CA ILE A 100 -0.56 2.57 -7.29
C ILE A 100 -1.49 1.39 -7.07
N THR A 101 -2.62 1.39 -7.78
CA THR A 101 -3.47 0.19 -7.92
C THR A 101 -2.87 -0.72 -8.97
N VAL A 102 -2.63 -1.97 -8.61
CA VAL A 102 -2.09 -2.97 -9.53
C VAL A 102 -3.17 -3.34 -10.56
N PRO A 103 -2.87 -3.32 -11.87
CA PRO A 103 -3.82 -3.73 -12.90
C PRO A 103 -4.21 -5.20 -12.77
N GLY A 104 -5.49 -5.55 -12.97
CA GLY A 104 -5.99 -6.93 -12.77
C GLY A 104 -5.44 -8.00 -13.73
N TYR A 105 -4.67 -7.61 -14.75
CA TYR A 105 -3.91 -8.56 -15.57
C TYR A 105 -2.65 -9.07 -14.84
N VAL A 106 -2.09 -8.32 -13.89
CA VAL A 106 -0.97 -8.75 -13.03
C VAL A 106 -1.54 -9.65 -11.94
N LYS A 107 -1.16 -10.93 -11.95
CA LYS A 107 -1.80 -11.97 -11.11
C LYS A 107 -1.27 -12.03 -9.69
N ASN A 108 -0.08 -11.52 -9.46
CA ASN A 108 0.54 -11.33 -8.16
C ASN A 108 1.77 -10.42 -8.30
N VAL A 109 2.30 -9.95 -7.18
CA VAL A 109 3.53 -9.16 -7.13
C VAL A 109 4.52 -9.83 -6.19
N SER A 110 5.68 -10.21 -6.71
CA SER A 110 6.81 -10.72 -5.92
C SER A 110 7.83 -9.62 -5.61
N LYS A 111 7.99 -8.68 -6.54
CA LYS A 111 8.98 -7.59 -6.45
C LYS A 111 8.42 -6.30 -7.04
N VAL A 112 8.79 -5.19 -6.44
CA VAL A 112 8.57 -3.84 -6.95
C VAL A 112 9.92 -3.24 -7.35
N ILE A 113 9.95 -2.59 -8.50
CA ILE A 113 11.10 -1.91 -9.08
C ILE A 113 10.71 -0.46 -9.34
N ILE A 114 11.59 0.46 -8.97
CA ILE A 114 11.52 1.84 -9.43
C ILE A 114 12.41 1.92 -10.68
N TRP A 115 11.78 2.14 -11.84
CA TRP A 115 12.43 2.08 -13.14
C TRP A 115 12.56 3.47 -13.74
N CYS A 116 13.70 3.79 -14.35
CA CYS A 116 13.82 4.97 -15.20
C CYS A 116 13.53 4.58 -16.65
N ALA A 117 12.40 5.02 -17.20
CA ALA A 117 12.05 4.72 -18.60
C ALA A 117 12.99 5.41 -19.60
N TRP A 118 13.44 6.63 -19.29
CA TRP A 118 14.36 7.37 -20.16
C TRP A 118 15.76 6.75 -20.24
N ALA A 119 16.30 6.26 -19.10
CA ALA A 119 17.63 5.65 -19.04
C ALA A 119 17.60 4.13 -19.22
N GLU A 120 16.40 3.54 -19.32
CA GLU A 120 16.17 2.10 -19.27
C GLU A 120 16.95 1.42 -18.13
N ALA A 121 16.82 1.95 -16.91
CA ALA A 121 17.64 1.54 -15.77
C ALA A 121 16.83 1.27 -14.49
N ASN A 122 17.22 0.22 -13.76
CA ASN A 122 16.71 -0.09 -12.43
C ASN A 122 17.30 0.90 -11.40
N LEU A 123 16.45 1.71 -10.79
CA LEU A 123 16.83 2.70 -9.78
C LEU A 123 16.87 2.10 -8.37
N GLY A 124 16.08 1.05 -8.15
CA GLY A 124 16.11 0.20 -6.97
C GLY A 124 14.90 -0.71 -6.89
N GLU A 125 15.03 -1.78 -6.09
CA GLU A 125 14.03 -2.83 -5.98
C GLU A 125 13.77 -3.27 -4.55
N ALA A 126 12.54 -3.71 -4.29
CA ALA A 126 12.08 -4.25 -3.02
C ALA A 126 11.26 -5.50 -3.26
N SER A 127 11.47 -6.55 -2.45
CA SER A 127 10.84 -7.87 -2.64
C SER A 127 9.92 -8.21 -1.48
N PHE A 128 8.79 -8.84 -1.75
CA PHE A 128 7.97 -9.45 -0.71
C PHE A 128 8.53 -10.83 -0.32
N SER A 129 8.31 -11.25 0.93
CA SER A 129 8.71 -12.59 1.39
C SER A 129 7.93 -13.71 0.69
N SER A 130 6.73 -13.41 0.20
CA SER A 130 5.90 -14.24 -0.65
C SER A 130 5.11 -13.36 -1.64
N PRO A 131 4.69 -13.87 -2.81
CA PRO A 131 3.92 -13.08 -3.76
C PRO A 131 2.58 -12.61 -3.18
N VAL A 132 2.24 -11.33 -3.39
CA VAL A 132 1.01 -10.69 -2.88
C VAL A 132 -0.03 -10.48 -3.98
N LYS A 133 -1.32 -10.40 -3.63
CA LYS A 133 -2.46 -10.34 -4.55
C LYS A 133 -3.59 -9.49 -4.01
#